data_AF-A0AAW9INM4-F1
#
_entry.id   AF-A0AAW9INM4-F1
#
_cell.length_a   1.000
_cell.length_b   1.000
_cell.length_c   1.000
_cell.angle_alpha   90.00
_cell.angle_beta   90.00
_cell.angle_gamma   90.00
#
_symmetry.space_group_name_H-M   'P 1'
#
loop_
_entity.id
_entity.type
_entity.pdbx_description
1 polymer ?
#
loop_
_entity_poly.entity_id
_entity_poly.type
_entity_poly.pdbx_seq_one_letter_code
_entity_poly.pdbx_strand_id
1 'polypeptide(L)'
;DEEGDDEARGDVSSFGALCTALSATIGTGNIVGVATAIKAGGPGALFWMWIAAFFGMATKYAEGVLAIKYREVDANGQMSGGPMYYIKNGLGLNWLAKLFAIFGVGVALLGIGTFGQVKSIADAAQIGFNIPLIVTAVVVTILVALVTLGGIKRISSVSEKIVPFMAVLYILG
;
A
#
# COMPACT_ATOMS: atom_id res chain seq x y z
N ASP A 1 -21.59 15.94 19.87
CA ASP A 1 -20.82 14.98 20.68
C ASP A 1 -20.78 13.67 19.93
N GLU A 2 -19.70 13.45 19.18
CA GLU A 2 -19.52 12.26 18.32
C GLU A 2 -19.15 11.07 19.21
N GLU A 3 -20.11 10.15 19.40
CA GLU A 3 -19.90 8.87 20.06
C GLU A 3 -18.87 8.06 19.27
N GLY A 4 -17.74 7.78 19.92
CA GLY A 4 -16.66 6.95 19.41
C GLY A 4 -17.16 5.54 19.13
N ASP A 5 -16.98 5.10 17.89
CA ASP A 5 -17.28 3.80 17.31
C ASP A 5 -16.38 2.68 17.90
N ASP A 6 -16.46 2.49 19.23
CA ASP A 6 -15.60 1.58 20.02
C ASP A 6 -15.99 0.09 19.92
N GLU A 7 -16.97 -0.28 19.07
CA GLU A 7 -17.39 -1.69 18.90
C GLU A 7 -16.96 -2.35 17.58
N ALA A 8 -16.25 -1.64 16.70
CA ALA A 8 -15.63 -2.25 15.53
C ALA A 8 -14.33 -2.99 15.92
N ARG A 9 -14.43 -4.27 16.30
CA ARG A 9 -13.25 -5.15 16.51
C ARG A 9 -12.30 -5.09 15.30
N GLY A 10 -11.18 -4.39 15.43
CA GLY A 10 -10.14 -4.24 14.43
C GLY A 10 -8.78 -4.07 15.09
N ASP A 11 -7.69 -4.46 14.42
CA ASP A 11 -6.34 -4.42 15.01
C ASP A 11 -5.74 -3.02 15.14
N VAL A 12 -6.27 -2.07 14.37
CA VAL A 12 -5.78 -0.69 14.24
C VAL A 12 -6.95 0.29 14.10
N SER A 13 -6.71 1.57 14.41
CA SER A 13 -7.71 2.63 14.26
C SER A 13 -8.13 2.82 12.80
N SER A 14 -9.34 3.37 12.55
CA SER A 14 -9.79 3.67 11.17
C SER A 14 -8.84 4.63 10.44
N PHE A 15 -8.32 5.64 11.15
CA PHE A 15 -7.32 6.55 10.60
C PHE A 15 -6.00 5.83 10.32
N GLY A 16 -5.57 4.94 11.21
CA GLY A 16 -4.36 4.14 11.05
C GLY A 16 -4.46 3.15 9.91
N ALA A 17 -5.61 2.54 9.70
CA ALA A 17 -5.89 1.71 8.53
C ALA A 17 -5.83 2.53 7.24
N LEU A 18 -6.42 3.73 7.23
CA LEU A 18 -6.38 4.66 6.09
C LEU A 18 -4.93 5.06 5.78
N CYS A 19 -4.17 5.53 6.77
CA CYS A 19 -2.77 5.91 6.59
C CYS A 19 -1.92 4.71 6.13
N THR A 20 -2.15 3.52 6.67
CA THR A 20 -1.43 2.31 6.23
C THR A 20 -1.74 1.99 4.77
N ALA A 21 -3.01 2.04 4.37
CA ALA A 21 -3.41 1.82 2.98
C ALA A 21 -2.81 2.89 2.05
N LEU A 22 -2.86 4.16 2.43
CA LEU A 22 -2.26 5.26 1.69
C LEU A 22 -0.73 5.13 1.58
N SER A 23 -0.06 4.65 2.63
CA SER A 23 1.40 4.42 2.58
C SER A 23 1.80 3.38 1.55
N ALA A 24 0.93 2.41 1.26
CA ALA A 24 1.17 1.39 0.26
C ALA A 24 0.87 1.87 -1.17
N THR A 25 -0.05 2.84 -1.33
CA THR A 25 -0.46 3.35 -2.65
C THR A 25 0.34 4.57 -3.10
N ILE A 26 0.86 5.36 -2.16
CA ILE A 26 1.71 6.52 -2.44
C ILE A 26 3.17 6.05 -2.44
N GLY A 27 3.83 6.15 -3.59
CA GLY A 27 5.23 5.78 -3.69
C GLY A 27 5.87 6.31 -4.97
N THR A 28 6.97 5.70 -5.37
CA THR A 28 7.75 6.09 -6.56
C THR A 28 6.90 6.07 -7.84
N GLY A 29 5.89 5.21 -7.90
CA GLY A 29 4.91 5.14 -9.00
C GLY A 29 4.14 6.44 -9.22
N ASN A 30 3.85 7.21 -8.17
CA ASN A 30 3.14 8.49 -8.32
C ASN A 30 4.03 9.59 -8.92
N ILE A 31 5.34 9.49 -8.73
CA ILE A 31 6.31 10.46 -9.24
C ILE A 31 6.77 10.04 -10.64
N VAL A 32 7.44 8.88 -10.70
CA VAL A 32 8.03 8.36 -11.94
C VAL A 32 6.94 7.89 -12.90
N GLY A 33 5.90 7.21 -12.41
CA GLY A 33 4.84 6.67 -13.26
C GLY A 33 4.00 7.75 -13.93
N VAL A 34 3.63 8.82 -13.22
CA VAL A 34 2.95 9.99 -13.81
C VAL A 34 3.85 10.66 -14.84
N ALA A 35 5.12 10.90 -14.50
CA ALA A 35 6.07 11.51 -15.43
C ALA A 35 6.27 10.67 -16.70
N THR A 36 6.41 9.35 -16.56
CA THR A 36 6.50 8.41 -17.69
C THR A 36 5.22 8.41 -18.52
N ALA A 37 4.05 8.40 -17.89
CA ALA A 37 2.76 8.42 -18.59
C ALA A 37 2.57 9.69 -19.43
N ILE A 38 2.92 10.86 -18.87
CA ILE A 38 2.86 12.13 -19.60
C ILE A 38 3.89 12.16 -20.74
N LYS A 39 5.12 11.70 -20.47
CA LYS A 39 6.18 11.67 -21.48
C LYS A 39 5.83 10.75 -22.65
N ALA A 40 5.24 9.60 -22.38
CA ALA A 40 4.91 8.59 -23.40
C ALA A 40 3.56 8.85 -24.09
N GLY A 41 2.54 9.25 -23.34
CA GLY A 41 1.16 9.43 -23.82
C GLY A 41 0.75 10.87 -24.09
N GLY A 42 1.63 11.84 -23.81
CA GLY A 42 1.32 13.26 -23.90
C GLY A 42 0.50 13.80 -22.73
N PRO A 43 0.21 15.11 -22.70
CA PRO A 43 -0.48 15.76 -21.58
C PRO A 43 -1.92 15.25 -21.35
N GLY A 44 -2.55 14.67 -22.38
CA GLY A 44 -3.86 14.04 -22.28
C GLY A 44 -3.91 12.82 -21.37
N ALA A 45 -2.76 12.23 -21.00
CA ALA A 45 -2.69 11.13 -20.05
C ALA A 45 -3.29 11.50 -18.68
N LEU A 46 -3.12 12.75 -18.23
CA LEU A 46 -3.65 13.21 -16.94
C LEU A 46 -5.18 13.11 -16.86
N PHE A 47 -5.89 13.48 -17.93
CA PHE A 47 -7.34 13.35 -18.00
C PHE A 47 -7.77 11.89 -17.80
N TRP A 48 -7.10 10.96 -18.48
CA TRP A 48 -7.40 9.54 -18.37
C TRP A 48 -7.05 8.97 -16.99
N MET A 49 -5.99 9.48 -16.34
CA MET A 49 -5.66 9.09 -14.97
C MET A 49 -6.77 9.48 -13.98
N TRP A 50 -7.38 10.65 -14.13
CA TRP A 50 -8.53 11.05 -13.30
C TRP A 50 -9.77 10.20 -13.56
N ILE A 51 -10.08 9.90 -14.81
CA ILE A 51 -11.20 9.02 -15.16
C ILE A 51 -10.97 7.61 -14.57
N ALA A 52 -9.77 7.05 -14.72
CA ALA A 52 -9.41 5.77 -14.12
C ALA A 52 -9.51 5.80 -12.60
N ALA A 53 -9.08 6.88 -11.95
CA ALA A 53 -9.22 7.06 -10.50
C ALA A 53 -10.69 7.11 -10.06
N PHE A 54 -11.56 7.80 -10.81
CA PHE A 54 -12.99 7.88 -10.51
C PHE A 54 -13.65 6.49 -10.46
N PHE A 55 -13.45 5.67 -11.50
CA PHE A 55 -13.96 4.29 -11.50
C PHE A 55 -13.23 3.41 -10.49
N GLY A 56 -11.93 3.65 -10.28
CA GLY A 56 -11.13 2.93 -9.30
C GLY A 56 -11.63 3.10 -7.87
N MET A 57 -12.19 4.26 -7.50
CA MET A 57 -12.79 4.48 -6.19
C MET A 57 -13.97 3.54 -5.92
N ALA A 58 -14.86 3.36 -6.90
CA ALA A 58 -16.00 2.46 -6.75
C ALA A 58 -15.56 1.00 -6.57
N THR A 59 -14.59 0.55 -7.38
CA THR A 59 -14.01 -0.79 -7.25
C THR A 59 -13.33 -0.97 -5.90
N LYS A 60 -12.56 0.03 -5.46
CA LYS A 60 -11.82 -0.09 -4.20
C LYS A 60 -12.74 -0.08 -2.98
N TYR A 61 -13.83 0.67 -3.05
CA TYR A 61 -14.90 0.62 -2.04
C TYR A 61 -15.53 -0.78 -1.97
N ALA A 62 -15.89 -1.37 -3.11
CA ALA A 62 -16.46 -2.72 -3.15
C ALA A 62 -15.51 -3.77 -2.55
N GLU A 63 -14.20 -3.69 -2.86
CA GLU A 63 -13.19 -4.55 -2.24
C GLU A 63 -13.11 -4.38 -0.72
N GLY A 64 -13.20 -3.14 -0.23
CA GLY A 64 -13.19 -2.85 1.21
C GLY A 64 -14.40 -3.44 1.94
N VAL A 65 -15.59 -3.26 1.38
CA VAL A 65 -16.84 -3.84 1.94
C VAL A 65 -16.76 -5.36 1.98
N LEU A 66 -16.31 -5.99 0.90
CA LEU A 66 -16.15 -7.45 0.85
C LEU A 66 -15.08 -7.95 1.82
N ALA A 67 -13.97 -7.22 1.97
CA ALA A 67 -12.91 -7.57 2.91
C ALA A 67 -13.40 -7.55 4.37
N ILE A 68 -14.26 -6.60 4.75
CA ILE A 68 -14.85 -6.55 6.09
C ILE A 68 -15.88 -7.68 6.27
N LYS A 69 -16.71 -7.95 5.26
CA LYS A 69 -17.78 -8.96 5.33
C LYS A 69 -17.25 -10.40 5.44
N TYR A 70 -16.12 -10.70 4.79
CA TYR A 70 -15.55 -12.06 4.71
C TYR A 70 -14.22 -12.24 5.46
N ARG A 71 -13.83 -11.28 6.33
CA ARG A 71 -12.61 -11.40 7.15
C ARG A 71 -12.68 -12.59 8.12
N GLU A 72 -11.53 -13.17 8.40
CA GLU A 72 -11.33 -14.21 9.41
C GLU A 72 -10.39 -13.69 10.51
N VAL A 73 -10.46 -14.30 11.69
CA VAL A 73 -9.44 -14.10 12.73
C VAL A 73 -8.39 -15.19 12.57
N ASP A 74 -7.15 -14.78 12.36
CA ASP A 74 -6.00 -15.68 12.25
C ASP A 74 -5.64 -16.30 13.62
N ALA A 75 -4.80 -17.34 13.62
CA ALA A 75 -4.31 -18.02 14.81
C ALA A 75 -3.65 -17.08 15.84
N ASN A 76 -3.14 -15.94 15.38
CA ASN A 76 -2.53 -14.89 16.21
C ASN A 76 -3.55 -13.89 16.80
N GLY A 77 -4.86 -14.13 16.62
CA GLY A 77 -5.92 -13.22 17.07
C GLY A 77 -6.03 -11.93 16.25
N GLN A 78 -5.36 -11.86 15.10
CA GLN A 78 -5.36 -10.71 14.19
C GLN A 78 -6.45 -10.88 13.11
N MET A 79 -7.09 -9.78 12.73
CA MET A 79 -8.06 -9.73 11.64
C MET A 79 -7.34 -9.85 10.29
N SER A 80 -7.65 -10.91 9.55
CA SER A 80 -7.15 -11.14 8.20
C SER A 80 -8.27 -11.07 7.20
N GLY A 81 -8.14 -10.17 6.23
CA GLY A 81 -9.13 -9.92 5.20
C GLY A 81 -8.48 -9.63 3.86
N GLY A 82 -9.31 -9.46 2.84
CA GLY A 82 -8.87 -9.13 1.48
C GLY A 82 -9.36 -10.12 0.43
N PRO A 83 -8.86 -9.99 -0.81
CA PRO A 83 -9.41 -10.73 -1.95
C PRO A 83 -9.34 -12.24 -1.85
N MET A 84 -8.25 -12.76 -1.31
CA MET A 84 -8.13 -14.19 -1.05
C MET A 84 -9.23 -14.71 -0.12
N TYR A 85 -9.64 -13.93 0.88
CA TYR A 85 -10.66 -14.32 1.84
C TYR A 85 -12.07 -14.23 1.27
N TYR A 86 -12.44 -13.16 0.55
CA TYR A 86 -13.77 -13.11 -0.05
C TYR A 86 -13.94 -14.06 -1.25
N ILE A 87 -12.85 -14.44 -1.94
CA ILE A 87 -12.90 -15.50 -2.96
C ILE A 87 -13.08 -16.88 -2.31
N LYS A 88 -12.35 -17.15 -1.21
CA LYS A 88 -12.45 -18.39 -0.43
C LYS A 88 -13.83 -18.52 0.24
N ASN A 89 -14.24 -17.51 1.00
CA ASN A 89 -15.41 -17.57 1.90
C ASN A 89 -16.70 -17.04 1.26
N GLY A 90 -16.60 -16.16 0.26
CA GLY A 90 -17.76 -15.64 -0.46
C GLY A 90 -18.12 -16.46 -1.70
N LEU A 91 -17.13 -16.88 -2.49
CA LEU A 91 -17.35 -17.66 -3.71
C LEU A 91 -17.14 -19.16 -3.54
N GLY A 92 -16.50 -19.62 -2.44
CA GLY A 92 -16.18 -21.03 -2.23
C GLY A 92 -15.05 -21.57 -3.13
N LEU A 93 -14.38 -20.69 -3.90
CA LEU A 93 -13.40 -21.08 -4.90
C LEU A 93 -11.98 -21.05 -4.34
N ASN A 94 -11.65 -22.05 -3.53
CA ASN A 94 -10.36 -22.16 -2.84
C ASN A 94 -9.14 -22.14 -3.77
N TRP A 95 -9.26 -22.69 -4.98
CA TRP A 95 -8.15 -22.71 -5.96
C TRP A 95 -7.85 -21.29 -6.50
N LEU A 96 -8.90 -20.50 -6.74
CA LEU A 96 -8.78 -19.13 -7.22
C LEU A 96 -8.23 -18.20 -6.14
N ALA A 97 -8.61 -18.43 -4.87
CA ALA A 97 -8.04 -17.71 -3.73
C ALA A 97 -6.52 -17.96 -3.60
N LYS A 98 -6.07 -19.22 -3.76
CA LYS A 98 -4.64 -19.57 -3.74
C LYS A 98 -3.89 -18.95 -4.91
N LEU A 99 -4.48 -18.99 -6.10
CA LEU A 99 -3.91 -18.39 -7.30
C LEU A 99 -3.78 -16.86 -7.14
N PHE A 100 -4.82 -16.20 -6.60
CA PHE A 100 -4.78 -14.78 -6.28
C PHE A 100 -3.67 -14.46 -5.27
N ALA A 101 -3.52 -15.28 -4.22
CA ALA A 101 -2.45 -15.07 -3.24
C ALA A 101 -1.05 -15.19 -3.87
N ILE A 102 -0.82 -16.18 -4.74
CA ILE A 102 0.46 -16.37 -5.45
C ILE A 102 0.76 -15.16 -6.34
N PHE A 103 -0.19 -14.74 -7.18
CA PHE A 103 0.00 -13.55 -8.02
C PHE A 103 0.13 -12.27 -7.20
N GLY A 104 -0.61 -12.15 -6.09
CA GLY A 104 -0.51 -11.03 -5.15
C GLY A 104 0.89 -10.90 -4.57
N VAL A 105 1.49 -12.02 -4.13
CA VAL A 105 2.90 -12.04 -3.69
C VAL A 105 3.84 -11.67 -4.84
N GLY A 106 3.61 -12.21 -6.04
CA GLY A 106 4.39 -11.86 -7.23
C GLY A 106 4.36 -10.36 -7.55
N VAL A 107 3.19 -9.74 -7.53
CA VAL A 107 3.01 -8.29 -7.76
C VAL A 107 3.61 -7.46 -6.62
N ALA A 108 3.47 -7.92 -5.37
CA ALA A 108 4.04 -7.27 -4.20
C ALA A 108 5.59 -7.27 -4.22
N LEU A 109 6.22 -8.31 -4.77
CA LEU A 109 7.68 -8.38 -4.86
C LEU A 109 8.22 -7.73 -6.14
N LEU A 110 7.67 -8.10 -7.30
CA LEU A 110 8.21 -7.78 -8.62
C LEU A 110 7.57 -6.56 -9.30
N GLY A 111 6.31 -6.26 -8.96
CA GLY A 111 5.54 -5.20 -9.60
C GLY A 111 5.73 -3.86 -8.90
N ILE A 112 4.70 -3.45 -8.15
CA ILE A 112 4.63 -2.12 -7.51
C ILE A 112 5.27 -2.05 -6.12
N GLY A 113 5.65 -3.20 -5.55
CA GLY A 113 6.17 -3.25 -4.20
C GLY A 113 7.70 -3.21 -4.14
N THR A 114 8.32 -4.19 -3.51
CA THR A 114 9.64 -4.01 -2.88
C THR A 114 10.77 -3.68 -3.85
N PHE A 115 10.95 -4.42 -4.95
CA PHE A 115 12.14 -4.24 -5.79
C PHE A 115 12.15 -2.91 -6.54
N GLY A 116 11.01 -2.53 -7.15
CA GLY A 116 10.88 -1.26 -7.86
C GLY A 116 11.11 -0.07 -6.93
N GLN A 117 10.49 -0.09 -5.73
CA GLN A 117 10.62 1.00 -4.77
C GLN A 117 12.05 1.14 -4.22
N VAL A 118 12.67 0.04 -3.78
CA VAL A 118 14.05 0.08 -3.25
C VAL A 118 15.03 0.53 -4.33
N LYS A 119 14.88 0.07 -5.57
CA LYS A 119 15.73 0.49 -6.68
C LYS A 119 15.62 2.00 -6.93
N SER A 120 14.41 2.55 -7.02
CA SER A 120 14.22 3.98 -7.22
C SER A 120 14.84 4.82 -6.09
N ILE A 121 14.73 4.39 -4.83
CA ILE A 121 15.37 5.07 -3.69
C ILE A 121 16.90 5.02 -3.82
N ALA A 122 17.44 3.84 -4.14
CA ALA A 122 18.88 3.65 -4.27
C ALA A 122 19.48 4.46 -5.42
N ASP A 123 18.81 4.47 -6.58
CA ASP A 123 19.20 5.27 -7.75
C ASP A 123 19.13 6.78 -7.44
N ALA A 124 18.08 7.23 -6.75
CA ALA A 124 17.96 8.63 -6.33
C ALA A 124 19.07 9.06 -5.35
N ALA A 125 19.43 8.19 -4.40
CA ALA A 125 20.52 8.44 -3.47
C ALA A 125 21.90 8.46 -4.15
N GLN A 126 22.12 7.58 -5.13
CA GLN A 126 23.35 7.55 -5.90
C GLN A 126 23.48 8.81 -6.77
N ILE A 127 22.42 9.22 -7.47
CA ILE A 127 22.45 10.39 -8.36
C ILE A 127 22.54 11.68 -7.55
N GLY A 128 21.74 11.83 -6.49
CA GLY A 128 21.65 13.07 -5.72
C GLY A 128 22.79 13.27 -4.72
N PHE A 129 23.29 12.19 -4.12
CA PHE A 129 24.24 12.26 -3.00
C PHE A 129 25.51 11.45 -3.21
N ASN A 130 25.70 10.81 -4.37
CA ASN A 130 26.84 9.94 -4.70
C ASN A 130 27.04 8.78 -3.69
N ILE A 131 25.97 8.35 -3.03
CA ILE A 131 26.02 7.25 -2.05
C ILE A 131 25.97 5.91 -2.81
N PRO A 132 26.85 4.94 -2.48
CA PRO A 132 26.81 3.62 -3.12
C PRO A 132 25.48 2.89 -2.90
N LEU A 133 24.97 2.25 -3.96
CA LEU A 133 23.70 1.50 -3.97
C LEU A 133 23.57 0.52 -2.79
N ILE A 134 24.65 -0.21 -2.48
CA ILE A 134 24.69 -1.22 -1.41
C ILE A 134 24.46 -0.57 -0.05
N VAL A 135 25.03 0.60 0.21
CA VAL A 135 24.87 1.31 1.48
C VAL A 135 23.42 1.75 1.66
N THR A 136 22.83 2.36 0.63
CA THR A 136 21.42 2.78 0.66
C THR A 136 20.49 1.58 0.85
N ALA A 137 20.73 0.46 0.15
CA ALA A 137 19.92 -0.75 0.27
C ALA A 137 19.96 -1.31 1.70
N VAL A 138 21.15 -1.43 2.31
CA VAL A 138 21.31 -1.92 3.68
C VAL A 138 20.58 -1.02 4.68
N VAL A 139 20.74 0.30 4.57
CA VAL A 139 20.06 1.26 5.45
C VAL A 139 18.54 1.14 5.33
N VAL A 140 18.01 1.12 4.11
CA VAL A 140 16.57 0.96 3.85
C VAL A 140 16.07 -0.37 4.41
N THR A 141 16.79 -1.47 4.21
CA THR A 141 16.43 -2.78 4.77
C THR A 141 16.35 -2.75 6.30
N ILE A 142 17.32 -2.13 6.98
CA ILE A 142 17.30 -2.01 8.45
C ILE A 142 16.09 -1.20 8.90
N LEU A 143 15.83 -0.05 8.27
CA LEU A 143 14.68 0.80 8.62
C LEU A 143 13.34 0.08 8.41
N VAL A 144 13.17 -0.60 7.28
CA VAL A 144 11.97 -1.38 6.99
C VAL A 144 11.81 -2.55 7.95
N ALA A 145 12.90 -3.25 8.30
CA ALA A 145 12.87 -4.34 9.27
C ALA A 145 12.41 -3.85 10.66
N LEU A 146 12.92 -2.70 11.12
CA LEU A 146 12.53 -2.10 12.41
C LEU A 146 11.03 -1.79 12.48
N VAL A 147 10.41 -1.42 11.36
CA VAL A 147 8.97 -1.11 11.29
C VAL A 147 8.14 -2.40 11.17
N THR A 148 8.54 -3.32 10.28
CA THR A 148 7.76 -4.52 9.94
C THR A 148 7.79 -5.61 11.01
N LEU A 149 8.91 -5.78 11.71
CA LEU A 149 9.03 -6.80 12.78
C LEU A 149 8.11 -6.53 13.98
N GLY A 150 7.61 -5.29 14.14
CA GLY A 150 6.63 -4.95 15.18
C GLY A 150 5.17 -5.29 14.84
N GLY A 151 4.91 -5.88 13.67
CA GLY A 151 3.56 -6.24 13.23
C GLY A 151 2.69 -5.06 12.80
N ILE A 152 1.41 -5.34 12.52
CA ILE A 152 0.49 -4.37 11.90
C ILE A 152 0.27 -3.10 12.75
N LYS A 153 0.28 -3.23 14.08
CA LYS A 153 0.13 -2.08 15.00
C LYS A 153 1.30 -1.10 14.87
N ARG A 154 2.53 -1.61 14.74
CA ARG A 154 3.72 -0.75 14.57
C ARG A 154 3.74 -0.12 13.18
N ILE A 155 3.40 -0.90 12.14
CA ILE A 155 3.27 -0.39 10.77
C ILE A 155 2.27 0.77 10.75
N SER A 156 1.09 0.56 11.32
CA SER A 156 0.04 1.57 11.36
C SER A 156 0.44 2.82 12.14
N SER A 157 1.04 2.69 13.32
CA SER A 157 1.51 3.84 14.10
C SER A 157 2.60 4.66 13.39
N VAL A 158 3.46 3.99 12.61
CA VAL A 158 4.47 4.67 11.79
C VAL A 158 3.81 5.36 10.59
N SER A 159 2.89 4.70 9.89
CA SER A 159 2.18 5.26 8.75
C SER A 159 1.31 6.47 9.13
N GLU A 160 0.65 6.46 10.29
CA GLU A 160 -0.13 7.61 10.81
C GLU A 160 0.70 8.89 10.95
N LYS A 161 2.01 8.76 11.20
CA LYS A 161 2.92 9.91 11.36
C LYS A 161 3.58 10.29 10.03
N ILE A 162 4.09 9.29 9.31
CA ILE A 162 4.88 9.53 8.10
C ILE A 162 3.99 9.99 6.94
N VAL A 163 2.82 9.38 6.74
CA VAL A 163 2.00 9.64 5.55
C VAL A 163 1.47 11.08 5.51
N PRO A 164 0.87 11.64 6.57
CA PRO A 164 0.41 13.03 6.54
C PRO A 164 1.58 14.00 6.33
N PHE A 165 2.71 13.76 7.01
CA PHE A 165 3.90 14.58 6.85
C PHE A 165 4.45 14.55 5.41
N MET A 166 4.55 13.35 4.82
CA MET A 166 4.97 13.16 3.44
C MET A 166 4.03 13.85 2.46
N ALA A 167 2.72 13.74 2.65
CA ALA A 167 1.72 14.38 1.78
C ALA A 167 1.84 15.90 1.82
N VAL A 168 1.99 16.49 3.01
CA VAL A 168 2.17 17.94 3.17
C VAL A 168 3.45 18.40 2.48
N LEU A 169 4.58 17.71 2.69
CA LEU A 169 5.83 18.04 2.02
C LEU A 169 5.73 17.92 0.50
N TYR A 170 5.05 16.89 0.00
CA TYR A 170 4.90 16.67 -1.44
C TYR A 170 3.99 17.71 -2.13
N ILE A 171 2.99 18.25 -1.43
CA ILE A 171 2.06 19.24 -1.98
C ILE A 171 2.63 20.65 -1.89
N LEU A 172 3.36 20.97 -0.82
CA LEU A 172 3.89 22.32 -0.58
C LEU A 172 5.28 22.57 -1.18
N GLY A 173 6.07 21.52 -1.36
CA GLY A 173 7.40 21.58 -1.99
C GLY A 173 7.33 21.46 -3.49
#